data_AF-A0A7V6Y6A8-F1
#
_entry.id   AF-A0A7V6Y6A8-F1
#
_cell.length_a   1.000
_cell.length_b   1.000
_cell.length_c   1.000
_cell.angle_alpha   90.00
_cell.angle_beta   90.00
_cell.angle_gamma   90.00
#
_symmetry.space_group_name_H-M   'P 1'
#
loop_
_entity.id
_entity.type
_entity.pdbx_description
1 polymer ?
#
loop_
_entity_poly.entity_id
_entity_poly.type
_entity_poly.pdbx_seq_one_letter_code
_entity_poly.pdbx_strand_id
1 'polypeptide(L)'
;MVYLEDKLVHFINTEAQEDAQKVFKEIVKAIKDQDLDQQAEIRYMKNYLISLNSLLYINCRKRLVCLQKLIDLRDSIMNQIEEQSTVEDIIRMGEEMINQYLTFINNQLCQINNPIINDALAYIKNNLDKELSLEEVANAIHVSKSHLSNLFSKCIGNSFSHHVNKLKIEKAKELLAKTRLSIMDITVECGFNSQSYFSRVFSGFEGMTPIQYRKLYGETRLPADEAL
;
A
#
# COMPACT_ATOMS: atom_id res chain seq x y z
N MET A 1 3.80 -8.39 23.51
CA MET A 1 4.14 -8.52 22.07
C MET A 1 3.48 -7.41 21.26
N VAL A 2 2.14 -7.35 21.15
CA VAL A 2 1.41 -6.32 20.36
C VAL A 2 1.90 -4.87 20.61
N TYR A 3 2.07 -4.46 21.86
CA TYR A 3 2.59 -3.12 22.19
C TYR A 3 4.01 -2.82 21.64
N LEU A 4 4.89 -3.82 21.59
CA LEU A 4 6.24 -3.65 21.04
C LEU A 4 6.21 -3.60 19.51
N GLU A 5 5.32 -4.34 18.88
CA GLU A 5 5.08 -4.27 17.43
C GLU A 5 4.57 -2.88 17.02
N ASP A 6 3.62 -2.31 17.77
CA ASP A 6 3.12 -0.96 17.54
C ASP A 6 4.23 0.10 17.71
N LYS A 7 5.09 -0.05 18.73
CA LYS A 7 6.28 0.81 18.90
C LYS A 7 7.27 0.68 17.75
N LEU A 8 7.55 -0.54 17.31
CA LEU A 8 8.47 -0.80 16.21
C LEU A 8 7.96 -0.14 14.92
N VAL A 9 6.67 -0.32 14.62
CA VAL A 9 6.00 0.34 13.50
C VAL A 9 6.06 1.86 13.65
N HIS A 10 5.84 2.40 14.85
CA HIS A 10 5.97 3.84 15.10
C HIS A 10 7.38 4.36 14.78
N PHE A 11 8.44 3.71 15.27
CA PHE A 11 9.82 4.15 15.02
C PHE A 11 10.25 3.98 13.57
N ILE A 12 9.79 2.92 12.89
CA ILE A 12 9.94 2.78 11.44
C ILE A 12 9.23 3.93 10.73
N ASN A 13 8.09 4.38 11.25
CA ASN A 13 7.36 5.47 10.63
C ASN A 13 8.04 6.84 10.78
N THR A 14 8.71 7.06 11.92
CA THR A 14 9.46 8.28 12.22
C THR A 14 10.93 8.18 11.81
N GLU A 15 11.32 7.17 11.04
CA GLU A 15 12.69 6.95 10.54
C GLU A 15 13.76 6.85 11.67
N ALA A 16 13.33 6.48 12.87
CA ALA A 16 14.18 6.34 14.04
C ALA A 16 14.84 4.95 14.06
N GLN A 17 15.81 4.74 13.17
CA GLN A 17 16.45 3.43 12.96
C GLN A 17 17.00 2.81 14.25
N GLU A 18 17.74 3.57 15.06
CA GLU A 18 18.32 3.06 16.31
C GLU A 18 17.26 2.58 17.28
N ASP A 19 16.13 3.30 17.39
CA ASP A 19 15.06 2.95 18.32
C ASP A 19 14.23 1.77 17.82
N ALA A 20 14.01 1.66 16.50
CA ALA A 20 13.42 0.47 15.88
C ALA A 20 14.26 -0.79 16.20
N GLN A 21 15.59 -0.70 16.05
CA GLN A 21 16.51 -1.80 16.37
C GLN A 21 16.50 -2.15 17.87
N LYS A 22 16.42 -1.16 18.76
CA LYS A 22 16.28 -1.42 20.21
C LYS A 22 14.99 -2.18 20.53
N VAL A 23 13.86 -1.75 19.98
CA VAL A 23 12.57 -2.43 20.20
C VAL A 23 12.60 -3.86 19.65
N PHE A 24 13.23 -4.08 18.50
CA PHE A 24 13.41 -5.44 17.97
C PHE A 24 14.24 -6.33 18.92
N LYS A 25 15.30 -5.81 19.52
CA LYS A 25 16.08 -6.54 20.53
C LYS A 25 15.27 -6.89 21.78
N GLU A 26 14.38 -6.00 22.23
CA GLU A 26 13.45 -6.29 23.34
C GLU A 26 12.48 -7.43 22.98
N ILE A 27 11.98 -7.44 21.74
CA ILE A 27 11.13 -8.52 21.22
C ILE A 27 11.89 -9.84 21.21
N VAL A 28 13.10 -9.87 20.64
CA VAL A 28 13.95 -11.08 20.61
C VAL A 28 14.21 -11.60 22.02
N LYS A 29 14.52 -10.71 22.97
CA LYS A 29 14.70 -11.10 24.37
C LYS A 29 13.44 -11.74 24.97
N ALA A 30 12.28 -11.14 24.75
CA ALA A 30 11.01 -11.68 25.24
C ALA A 30 10.65 -13.06 24.64
N ILE A 31 11.14 -13.37 23.44
CA ILE A 31 11.01 -14.69 22.82
C ILE A 31 11.99 -15.68 23.46
N LYS A 32 13.25 -15.28 23.64
CA LYS A 32 14.30 -16.11 24.26
C LYS A 32 14.02 -16.45 25.73
N ASP A 33 13.29 -15.60 26.43
CA ASP A 33 12.88 -15.84 27.81
C ASP A 33 11.78 -16.91 27.91
N GLN A 34 11.24 -17.40 26.79
CA GLN A 34 10.37 -18.57 26.74
C GLN A 34 11.27 -19.81 26.76
N ASP A 35 11.11 -20.66 27.77
CA ASP A 35 11.87 -21.90 27.98
C ASP A 35 11.54 -22.96 26.91
N LEU A 36 11.93 -22.67 25.66
CA LEU A 36 11.69 -23.47 24.47
C LEU A 36 12.93 -24.29 24.14
N ASP A 37 12.72 -25.49 23.58
CA ASP A 37 13.81 -26.20 22.95
C ASP A 37 14.30 -25.48 21.68
N GLN A 38 15.53 -25.77 21.26
CA GLN A 38 16.19 -25.08 20.16
C GLN A 38 15.42 -25.16 18.83
N GLN A 39 14.76 -26.29 18.53
CA GLN A 39 13.99 -26.43 17.29
C GLN A 39 12.67 -25.64 17.36
N ALA A 40 12.03 -25.63 18.53
CA ALA A 40 10.83 -24.83 18.77
C ALA A 40 11.14 -23.33 18.71
N GLU A 41 12.26 -22.88 19.27
CA GLU A 41 12.71 -21.48 19.24
C GLU A 41 12.95 -21.01 17.79
N ILE A 42 13.68 -21.80 17.00
CA ILE A 42 13.91 -21.53 15.57
C ILE A 42 12.58 -21.36 14.82
N ARG A 43 11.67 -22.32 14.99
CA ARG A 43 10.35 -22.30 14.33
C ARG A 43 9.54 -21.08 14.76
N TYR A 44 9.52 -20.77 16.06
CA TYR A 44 8.79 -19.64 16.60
C TYR A 44 9.32 -18.33 16.03
N MET A 45 10.64 -18.11 16.04
CA MET A 45 11.23 -16.88 15.54
C MET A 45 11.03 -16.70 14.04
N LYS A 46 11.12 -17.77 13.22
CA LYS A 46 10.78 -17.68 11.80
C LYS A 46 9.33 -17.23 11.59
N ASN A 47 8.39 -17.89 12.26
CA ASN A 47 6.96 -17.54 12.16
C ASN A 47 6.71 -16.09 12.61
N TYR A 48 7.41 -15.66 13.64
CA TYR A 48 7.35 -14.29 14.11
C TYR A 48 7.88 -13.30 13.07
N LEU A 49 9.05 -13.55 12.48
CA LEU A 49 9.61 -12.68 11.44
C LEU A 49 8.74 -12.65 10.17
N ILE A 50 8.10 -13.75 9.80
CA ILE A 50 7.13 -13.80 8.69
C ILE A 50 5.92 -12.89 9.00
N SER A 51 5.42 -12.96 10.23
CA SER A 51 4.32 -12.12 10.69
C SER A 51 4.72 -10.64 10.72
N LEU A 52 5.93 -10.35 11.20
CA LEU A 52 6.50 -9.00 11.22
C LEU A 52 6.73 -8.46 9.81
N ASN A 53 7.26 -9.26 8.89
CA ASN A 53 7.43 -8.91 7.47
C ASN A 53 6.08 -8.50 6.86
N SER A 54 5.03 -9.25 7.15
CA SER A 54 3.66 -8.94 6.70
C SER A 54 3.14 -7.62 7.29
N LEU A 55 3.38 -7.37 8.58
CA LEU A 55 3.00 -6.13 9.25
C LEU A 55 3.73 -4.91 8.65
N LEU A 56 5.06 -5.01 8.46
CA LEU A 56 5.88 -3.96 7.86
C LEU A 56 5.48 -3.67 6.41
N TYR A 57 5.22 -4.71 5.62
CA TYR A 57 4.67 -4.59 4.27
C TYR A 57 3.34 -3.79 4.28
N ILE A 58 2.39 -4.15 5.15
CA ILE A 58 1.09 -3.45 5.24
C ILE A 58 1.28 -2.00 5.66
N ASN A 59 2.15 -1.74 6.64
CA ASN A 59 2.45 -0.37 7.09
C ASN A 59 3.05 0.47 5.95
N CYS A 60 4.08 -0.05 5.26
CA CYS A 60 4.72 0.63 4.14
C CYS A 60 3.75 0.86 2.98
N ARG A 61 2.91 -0.13 2.66
CA ARG A 61 1.90 -0.04 1.60
C ARG A 61 0.91 1.11 1.84
N LYS A 62 0.57 1.42 3.09
CA LYS A 62 -0.31 2.56 3.42
C LYS A 62 0.32 3.92 3.11
N ARG A 63 1.66 3.99 3.04
CA ARG A 63 2.43 5.24 2.93
C ARG A 63 3.09 5.42 1.56
N LEU A 64 3.21 4.35 0.76
CA LEU A 64 4.05 4.34 -0.43
C LEU A 64 3.27 4.04 -1.70
N VAL A 65 3.74 4.62 -2.80
CA VAL A 65 3.05 4.57 -4.10
C VAL A 65 3.57 3.43 -4.99
N CYS A 66 4.82 3.00 -4.81
CA CYS A 66 5.47 1.94 -5.59
C CYS A 66 5.22 0.53 -5.01
N LEU A 67 4.08 -0.07 -5.39
CA LEU A 67 3.65 -1.37 -4.85
C LEU A 67 4.52 -2.55 -5.30
N GLN A 68 5.03 -2.54 -6.54
CA GLN A 68 5.78 -3.69 -7.08
C GLN A 68 7.10 -3.91 -6.34
N LYS A 69 7.94 -2.88 -6.21
CA LYS A 69 9.21 -3.01 -5.50
C LYS A 69 9.03 -3.40 -4.03
N LEU A 70 7.91 -3.00 -3.42
CA LEU A 70 7.55 -3.38 -2.05
C LEU A 70 7.13 -4.85 -1.96
N ILE A 71 6.42 -5.37 -2.97
CA ILE A 71 6.11 -6.79 -3.10
C ILE A 71 7.39 -7.59 -3.26
N ASP A 72 8.27 -7.18 -4.18
CA ASP A 72 9.55 -7.86 -4.44
C ASP A 72 10.41 -7.92 -3.17
N LEU A 73 10.46 -6.81 -2.40
CA LEU A 73 11.15 -6.75 -1.11
C LEU A 73 10.56 -7.75 -0.11
N ARG A 74 9.23 -7.73 0.07
CA ARG A 74 8.52 -8.65 0.99
C ARG A 74 8.83 -10.11 0.64
N ASP A 75 8.76 -10.47 -0.64
CA ASP A 75 8.95 -11.84 -1.12
C ASP A 75 10.40 -12.29 -0.99
N SER A 76 11.36 -11.40 -1.28
CA SER A 76 12.79 -11.66 -1.05
C SER A 76 13.07 -11.94 0.43
N ILE A 77 12.54 -11.11 1.34
CA ILE A 77 12.72 -11.27 2.78
C ILE A 77 12.07 -12.55 3.29
N MET A 78 10.88 -12.91 2.77
CA MET A 78 10.20 -14.15 3.11
C MET A 78 11.10 -15.36 2.83
N ASN A 79 11.66 -15.45 1.62
CA ASN A 79 12.55 -16.54 1.23
C ASN A 79 13.81 -16.59 2.11
N GLN A 80 14.41 -15.42 2.39
CA GLN A 80 15.59 -15.35 3.25
C GLN A 80 15.32 -15.83 4.69
N ILE A 81 14.14 -15.56 5.26
CA ILE A 81 13.76 -16.04 6.59
C ILE A 81 13.66 -17.58 6.60
N GLU A 82 13.08 -18.17 5.55
CA GLU A 82 12.88 -19.61 5.45
C GLU A 82 14.20 -20.39 5.39
N GLU A 83 15.23 -19.83 4.75
CA GLU A 83 16.55 -20.45 4.58
C GLU A 83 17.38 -20.52 5.87
N GLN A 84 17.09 -19.69 6.88
CA GLN A 84 17.92 -19.62 8.09
C GLN A 84 17.80 -20.89 8.94
N SER A 85 18.88 -21.36 9.55
CA SER A 85 18.88 -22.61 10.32
C SER A 85 19.34 -22.46 11.76
N THR A 86 19.75 -21.25 12.17
CA THR A 86 20.21 -20.96 13.53
C THR A 86 19.45 -19.78 14.12
N VAL A 87 19.38 -19.75 15.46
CA VAL A 87 18.75 -18.66 16.20
C VAL A 87 19.45 -17.33 15.91
N GLU A 88 20.78 -17.34 15.90
CA GLU A 88 21.62 -16.17 15.64
C GLU A 88 21.39 -15.60 14.23
N ASP A 89 21.32 -16.46 13.22
CA ASP A 89 21.09 -16.03 11.84
C ASP A 89 19.68 -15.46 11.64
N ILE A 90 18.68 -16.04 12.31
CA ILE A 90 17.31 -15.53 12.28
C ILE A 90 17.25 -14.13 12.90
N ILE A 91 17.91 -13.91 14.04
CA ILE A 91 17.96 -12.58 14.68
C ILE A 91 18.61 -11.56 13.75
N ARG A 92 19.77 -11.92 13.18
CA ARG A 92 20.47 -11.07 12.20
C ARG A 92 19.59 -10.76 10.99
N MET A 93 18.83 -11.74 10.50
CA MET A 93 17.88 -11.54 9.40
C MET A 93 16.75 -10.57 9.79
N GLY A 94 16.27 -10.61 11.03
CA GLY A 94 15.29 -9.65 11.53
C GLY A 94 15.82 -8.21 11.59
N GLU A 95 17.05 -8.01 12.06
CA GLU A 95 17.72 -6.70 12.07
C GLU A 95 17.90 -6.16 10.65
N GLU A 96 18.33 -7.02 9.73
CA GLU A 96 18.53 -6.69 8.31
C GLU A 96 17.21 -6.36 7.60
N MET A 97 16.15 -7.14 7.84
CA MET A 97 14.81 -6.87 7.34
C MET A 97 14.33 -5.46 7.73
N ILE A 98 14.48 -5.06 9.00
CA ILE A 98 14.09 -3.73 9.47
C ILE A 98 14.86 -2.64 8.72
N ASN A 99 16.18 -2.82 8.56
CA ASN A 99 17.03 -1.86 7.83
C ASN A 99 16.64 -1.75 6.35
N GLN A 100 16.28 -2.86 5.70
CA GLN A 100 15.82 -2.84 4.31
C GLN A 100 14.48 -2.12 4.17
N TYR A 101 13.53 -2.32 5.09
CA TYR A 101 12.27 -1.58 5.10
C TYR A 101 12.47 -0.08 5.35
N LEU A 102 13.32 0.29 6.30
CA LEU A 102 13.69 1.70 6.55
C LEU A 102 14.33 2.33 5.31
N THR A 103 15.30 1.64 4.71
CA THR A 103 15.96 2.09 3.47
C THR A 103 14.96 2.23 2.32
N PHE A 104 14.01 1.30 2.22
CA PHE A 104 12.96 1.36 1.22
C PHE A 104 12.05 2.58 1.42
N ILE A 105 11.60 2.82 2.66
CA ILE A 105 10.80 4.00 3.01
C ILE A 105 11.56 5.27 2.65
N ASN A 106 12.82 5.39 3.08
CA ASN A 106 13.64 6.59 2.84
C ASN A 106 13.85 6.84 1.34
N ASN A 107 14.20 5.80 0.57
CA ASN A 107 14.42 5.93 -0.87
C ASN A 107 13.14 6.25 -1.65
N GLN A 108 12.00 5.72 -1.23
CA GLN A 108 10.71 5.98 -1.87
C GLN A 108 10.15 7.36 -1.48
N LEU A 109 10.35 7.81 -0.24
CA LEU A 109 10.07 9.18 0.16
C LEU A 109 10.95 10.16 -0.62
N CYS A 110 12.22 9.84 -0.89
CA CYS A 110 13.07 10.64 -1.79
C CYS A 110 12.58 10.65 -3.25
N GLN A 111 12.02 9.56 -3.76
CA GLN A 111 11.45 9.49 -5.13
C GLN A 111 10.10 10.19 -5.24
N ILE A 112 9.28 10.18 -4.18
CA ILE A 112 8.04 10.96 -4.07
C ILE A 112 8.38 12.45 -3.87
N ASN A 113 9.41 12.79 -3.09
CA ASN A 113 9.93 14.14 -2.90
C ASN A 113 10.58 14.75 -4.16
N ASN A 114 10.46 14.12 -5.33
CA ASN A 114 10.71 14.81 -6.58
C ASN A 114 9.61 15.87 -6.78
N PRO A 115 9.96 17.17 -6.84
CA PRO A 115 8.96 18.25 -6.95
C PRO A 115 8.00 18.06 -8.12
N ILE A 116 8.49 17.56 -9.27
CA ILE A 116 7.69 17.31 -10.47
C ILE A 116 6.63 16.23 -10.20
N ILE A 117 6.99 15.16 -9.47
CA ILE A 117 6.04 14.10 -9.12
C ILE A 117 5.03 14.58 -8.09
N ASN A 118 5.47 15.35 -7.08
CA ASN A 118 4.58 15.94 -6.11
C ASN A 118 3.57 16.89 -6.77
N ASP A 119 4.03 17.76 -7.66
CA ASP A 119 3.16 18.68 -8.40
C ASP A 119 2.19 17.91 -9.31
N ALA A 120 2.68 16.87 -10.00
CA ALA A 120 1.82 16.01 -10.81
C ALA A 120 0.73 15.31 -9.98
N LEU A 121 1.10 14.73 -8.83
CA LEU A 121 0.16 14.06 -7.92
C LEU A 121 -0.86 15.04 -7.32
N ALA A 122 -0.42 16.24 -6.94
CA ALA A 122 -1.30 17.30 -6.45
C ALA A 122 -2.30 17.72 -7.54
N TYR A 123 -1.82 17.93 -8.77
CA TYR A 123 -2.67 18.26 -9.90
C TYR A 123 -3.69 17.15 -10.20
N ILE A 124 -3.25 15.88 -10.24
CA ILE A 124 -4.14 14.73 -10.44
C ILE A 124 -5.24 14.74 -9.37
N LYS A 125 -4.86 14.79 -8.08
CA LYS A 125 -5.81 14.72 -6.96
C LYS A 125 -6.88 15.81 -7.03
N ASN A 126 -6.49 17.02 -7.41
CA ASN A 126 -7.39 18.17 -7.52
C ASN A 126 -8.30 18.16 -8.76
N ASN A 127 -8.07 17.24 -9.72
CA ASN A 127 -8.79 17.16 -10.99
C ASN A 127 -9.28 15.73 -11.31
N LEU A 128 -9.42 14.86 -10.30
CA LEU A 128 -9.86 13.47 -10.47
C LEU A 128 -11.31 13.34 -11.00
N ASP A 129 -12.11 14.39 -10.88
CA ASP A 129 -13.49 14.50 -11.38
C ASP A 129 -13.58 14.70 -12.90
N LYS A 130 -12.44 14.92 -13.57
CA LYS A 130 -12.38 15.17 -15.01
C LYS A 130 -11.61 14.07 -15.73
N GLU A 131 -11.75 14.03 -17.04
CA GLU A 131 -10.78 13.28 -17.85
C GLU A 131 -9.39 13.89 -17.64
N LEU A 132 -8.40 13.03 -17.42
CA LEU A 132 -7.01 13.43 -17.18
C LEU A 132 -6.10 12.64 -18.11
N SER A 133 -5.39 13.37 -18.96
CA SER A 133 -4.32 12.85 -19.79
C SER A 133 -2.95 13.23 -19.21
N LEU A 134 -1.94 12.42 -19.52
CA LEU A 134 -0.56 12.72 -19.14
C LEU A 134 -0.07 14.03 -19.76
N GLU A 135 -0.56 14.37 -20.95
CA GLU A 135 -0.25 15.62 -21.66
C GLU A 135 -0.72 16.84 -20.86
N GLU A 136 -1.97 16.82 -20.38
CA GLU A 136 -2.53 17.92 -19.59
C GLU A 136 -1.77 18.15 -18.30
N VAL A 137 -1.45 17.08 -17.57
CA VAL A 137 -0.69 17.20 -16.32
C VAL A 137 0.71 17.72 -16.58
N ALA A 138 1.39 17.23 -17.63
CA ALA A 138 2.71 17.70 -18.00
C ALA A 138 2.71 19.20 -18.35
N ASN A 139 1.71 19.65 -19.11
CA ASN A 139 1.54 21.06 -19.45
C ASN A 139 1.25 21.92 -18.21
N ALA A 140 0.40 21.44 -17.30
CA ALA A 140 0.02 22.16 -16.09
C ALA A 140 1.19 22.37 -15.11
N ILE A 141 2.15 21.45 -15.08
CA ILE A 141 3.36 21.54 -14.23
C ILE A 141 4.61 21.97 -15.01
N HIS A 142 4.44 22.43 -16.25
CA HIS A 142 5.51 22.96 -17.11
C HIS A 142 6.67 21.99 -17.39
N VAL A 143 6.37 20.72 -17.64
CA VAL A 143 7.36 19.70 -18.04
C VAL A 143 6.97 19.01 -19.35
N SER A 144 7.93 18.36 -20.01
CA SER A 144 7.59 17.55 -21.17
C SER A 144 6.88 16.25 -20.78
N LYS A 145 5.89 15.83 -21.57
CA LYS A 145 5.17 14.57 -21.39
C LYS A 145 6.10 13.35 -21.30
N SER A 146 7.16 13.31 -22.11
CA SER A 146 8.13 12.21 -22.09
C SER A 146 8.91 12.18 -20.78
N HIS A 147 9.33 13.35 -20.28
CA HIS A 147 10.00 13.45 -18.99
C HIS A 147 9.08 12.99 -17.85
N LEU A 148 7.85 13.49 -17.82
CA LEU A 148 6.86 13.09 -16.82
C LEU A 148 6.55 11.59 -16.89
N SER A 149 6.33 11.01 -18.08
CA SER A 149 6.05 9.58 -18.24
C SER A 149 7.15 8.70 -17.61
N ASN A 150 8.40 9.01 -17.93
CA ASN A 150 9.56 8.26 -17.47
C ASN A 150 9.74 8.41 -15.95
N LEU A 151 9.61 9.63 -15.45
CA LEU A 151 9.77 9.91 -14.03
C LEU A 151 8.63 9.29 -13.21
N PHE A 152 7.39 9.43 -13.68
CA PHE A 152 6.20 8.89 -13.03
C PHE A 152 6.28 7.38 -12.94
N SER A 153 6.60 6.69 -14.04
CA SER A 153 6.72 5.23 -14.03
C SER A 153 7.85 4.75 -13.09
N LYS A 154 8.97 5.48 -13.01
CA LYS A 154 10.09 5.15 -12.12
C LYS A 154 9.75 5.33 -10.63
N CYS A 155 9.10 6.44 -10.28
CA CYS A 155 8.77 6.81 -8.89
C CYS A 155 7.51 6.10 -8.38
N ILE A 156 6.46 6.03 -9.21
CA ILE A 156 5.14 5.48 -8.84
C ILE A 156 5.07 3.97 -9.09
N GLY A 157 5.93 3.43 -9.96
CA GLY A 157 6.01 1.99 -10.24
C GLY A 157 4.87 1.43 -11.11
N ASN A 158 4.02 2.31 -11.66
CA ASN A 158 2.98 1.96 -12.63
C ASN A 158 2.79 3.13 -13.61
N SER A 159 2.06 2.88 -14.69
CA SER A 159 1.78 3.93 -15.69
C SER A 159 0.84 5.00 -15.11
N PHE A 160 0.97 6.22 -15.64
CA PHE A 160 0.09 7.34 -15.29
C PHE A 160 -1.40 6.97 -15.36
N SER A 161 -1.84 6.36 -16.47
CA SER A 161 -3.25 5.98 -16.66
C SER A 161 -3.70 4.92 -15.65
N HIS A 162 -2.82 3.97 -15.30
CA HIS A 162 -3.13 2.99 -14.26
C HIS A 162 -3.33 3.67 -12.90
N HIS A 163 -2.43 4.60 -12.55
CA HIS A 163 -2.51 5.35 -11.29
C HIS A 163 -3.79 6.19 -11.19
N VAL A 164 -4.08 6.99 -12.21
CA VAL A 164 -5.29 7.84 -12.27
C VAL A 164 -6.55 6.98 -12.16
N ASN A 165 -6.63 5.89 -12.94
CA ASN A 165 -7.77 4.99 -12.90
C ASN A 165 -7.93 4.37 -11.51
N LYS A 166 -6.86 3.94 -10.85
CA LYS A 166 -6.92 3.40 -9.49
C LYS A 166 -7.53 4.41 -8.51
N LEU A 167 -7.09 5.66 -8.54
CA LEU A 167 -7.64 6.72 -7.68
C LEU A 167 -9.14 6.97 -7.97
N LYS A 168 -9.52 6.97 -9.25
CA LYS A 168 -10.93 7.12 -9.66
C LYS A 168 -11.79 5.94 -9.20
N ILE A 169 -11.26 4.71 -9.22
CA ILE A 169 -11.95 3.52 -8.71
C ILE A 169 -12.12 3.58 -7.19
N GLU A 170 -11.12 4.03 -6.43
CA GLU A 170 -11.28 4.23 -4.98
C GLU A 170 -12.38 5.26 -4.66
N LYS A 171 -12.41 6.40 -5.37
CA LYS A 171 -13.52 7.37 -5.26
C LYS A 171 -14.87 6.72 -5.62
N ALA A 172 -14.92 5.93 -6.68
CA ALA A 172 -16.14 5.25 -7.12
C ALA A 172 -16.65 4.26 -6.06
N LYS A 173 -15.76 3.51 -5.39
CA LYS A 173 -16.13 2.57 -4.31
C LYS A 173 -16.79 3.30 -3.15
N GLU A 174 -16.25 4.44 -2.75
CA GLU A 174 -16.86 5.26 -1.71
C GLU A 174 -18.27 5.73 -2.11
N LEU A 175 -18.44 6.23 -3.34
CA LEU A 175 -19.75 6.68 -3.84
C LEU A 175 -20.74 5.51 -3.96
N LEU A 176 -20.29 4.34 -4.41
CA LEU A 176 -21.11 3.13 -4.53
C LEU A 176 -21.57 2.62 -3.15
N ALA A 177 -20.74 2.75 -2.13
CA ALA A 177 -21.04 2.30 -0.77
C ALA A 177 -21.97 3.27 -0.02
N LYS A 178 -21.75 4.58 -0.19
CA LYS A 178 -22.36 5.63 0.65
C LYS A 178 -23.52 6.39 0.00
N THR A 179 -23.75 6.23 -1.30
CA THR A 179 -24.76 7.03 -2.03
C THR A 179 -25.71 6.18 -2.85
N ARG A 180 -26.83 6.79 -3.26
CA ARG A 180 -27.82 6.21 -4.18
C ARG A 180 -27.67 6.68 -5.62
N LEU A 181 -26.55 7.35 -5.96
CA LEU A 181 -26.28 7.86 -7.30
C LEU A 181 -26.40 6.74 -8.34
N SER A 182 -26.84 7.03 -9.57
CA SER A 182 -26.83 6.00 -10.60
C SER A 182 -25.39 5.61 -10.97
N ILE A 183 -25.21 4.45 -11.59
CA ILE A 183 -23.88 4.05 -12.08
C ILE A 183 -23.36 5.06 -13.13
N MET A 184 -24.27 5.67 -13.90
CA MET A 184 -23.94 6.73 -14.86
C MET A 184 -23.46 7.99 -14.13
N ASP A 185 -24.15 8.43 -13.07
CA ASP A 185 -23.73 9.62 -12.31
C ASP A 185 -22.36 9.41 -11.66
N ILE A 186 -22.12 8.23 -11.06
CA ILE A 186 -20.80 7.89 -10.50
C ILE A 186 -19.72 7.87 -11.58
N THR A 187 -20.04 7.39 -12.79
CA THR A 187 -19.11 7.41 -13.92
C THR A 187 -18.67 8.85 -14.22
N VAL A 188 -19.62 9.79 -14.28
CA VAL A 188 -19.34 11.21 -14.54
C VAL A 188 -18.59 11.85 -13.38
N GLU A 189 -19.01 11.62 -12.13
CA GLU A 189 -18.37 12.15 -10.92
C GLU A 189 -16.92 11.68 -10.73
N CYS A 190 -16.59 10.49 -11.22
CA CYS A 190 -15.24 9.96 -11.24
C CYS A 190 -14.45 10.35 -12.50
N GLY A 191 -14.99 11.20 -13.37
CA GLY A 191 -14.30 11.70 -14.56
C GLY A 191 -14.04 10.64 -15.62
N PHE A 192 -14.91 9.64 -15.77
CA PHE A 192 -14.84 8.65 -16.85
C PHE A 192 -15.72 9.08 -18.03
N ASN A 193 -15.20 8.96 -19.25
CA ASN A 193 -15.92 9.37 -20.46
C ASN A 193 -17.05 8.43 -20.89
N SER A 194 -17.08 7.20 -20.37
CA SER A 194 -18.17 6.28 -20.66
C SER A 194 -18.37 5.26 -19.55
N GLN A 195 -19.63 4.90 -19.32
CA GLN A 195 -20.01 3.89 -18.34
C GLN A 195 -19.44 2.50 -18.69
N SER A 196 -19.33 2.19 -19.99
CA SER A 196 -18.74 0.94 -20.47
C SER A 196 -17.25 0.84 -20.14
N TYR A 197 -16.49 1.92 -20.33
CA TYR A 197 -15.08 1.95 -19.96
C TYR A 197 -14.92 1.89 -18.44
N PHE A 198 -15.68 2.70 -17.70
CA PHE A 198 -15.71 2.67 -16.24
C PHE A 198 -15.96 1.25 -15.70
N SER A 199 -17.00 0.58 -16.18
CA SER A 199 -17.38 -0.76 -15.68
C SER A 199 -16.28 -1.79 -15.94
N ARG A 200 -15.60 -1.70 -17.09
CA ARG A 200 -14.45 -2.57 -17.41
C ARG A 200 -13.26 -2.31 -16.49
N VAL A 201 -12.91 -1.04 -16.30
CA VAL A 201 -11.80 -0.63 -15.42
C VAL A 201 -12.09 -1.05 -13.98
N PHE A 202 -13.29 -0.74 -13.48
CA PHE A 202 -13.72 -1.11 -12.13
C PHE A 202 -13.63 -2.63 -11.92
N SER A 203 -14.17 -3.42 -12.85
CA SER A 203 -14.13 -4.88 -12.75
C SER A 203 -12.69 -5.42 -12.84
N GLY A 204 -11.82 -4.78 -13.60
CA GLY A 204 -10.41 -5.14 -13.68
C GLY A 204 -9.65 -4.90 -12.37
N PHE A 205 -10.02 -3.87 -11.59
CA PHE A 205 -9.42 -3.59 -10.29
C PHE A 205 -10.04 -4.41 -9.14
N GLU A 206 -11.36 -4.53 -9.09
CA GLU A 206 -12.08 -5.11 -7.94
C GLU A 206 -12.50 -6.57 -8.14
N GLY A 207 -12.34 -7.12 -9.35
CA GLY A 207 -12.77 -8.48 -9.69
C GLY A 207 -14.29 -8.67 -9.79
N MET A 208 -15.07 -7.60 -9.66
CA MET A 208 -16.53 -7.61 -9.73
C MET A 208 -17.08 -6.32 -10.33
N THR A 209 -18.31 -6.35 -10.84
CA THR A 209 -18.93 -5.17 -11.45
C THR A 209 -19.33 -4.11 -10.41
N PRO A 210 -19.44 -2.83 -10.80
CA PRO A 210 -19.92 -1.76 -9.89
C PRO A 210 -21.26 -2.07 -9.22
N ILE A 211 -22.18 -2.71 -9.95
CA ILE A 211 -23.50 -3.09 -9.45
C ILE A 211 -23.39 -4.18 -8.38
N GLN A 212 -22.57 -5.20 -8.62
CA GLN A 212 -22.30 -6.26 -7.64
C GLN A 212 -21.63 -5.67 -6.39
N TYR A 213 -20.66 -4.76 -6.58
CA TYR A 213 -19.99 -4.07 -5.48
C TYR A 213 -20.99 -3.30 -4.60
N ARG A 214 -21.86 -2.48 -5.20
CA ARG A 214 -22.92 -1.77 -4.46
C ARG A 214 -23.85 -2.73 -3.71
N LYS A 215 -24.22 -3.86 -4.30
CA LYS A 215 -25.10 -4.84 -3.65
C LYS A 215 -24.46 -5.46 -2.39
N LEU A 216 -23.14 -5.61 -2.39
CA LEU A 216 -22.38 -6.19 -1.29
C LEU A 216 -22.06 -5.17 -0.19
N TYR A 217 -21.65 -3.96 -0.58
CA TYR A 217 -21.07 -2.96 0.33
C TYR A 217 -21.91 -1.70 0.51
N GLY A 218 -23.03 -1.56 -0.19
CA GLY A 218 -23.92 -0.40 -0.07
C GLY A 218 -24.62 -0.36 1.28
N GLU A 219 -24.55 0.77 1.97
CA GLU A 219 -25.22 1.03 3.26
C GLU A 219 -26.76 1.02 3.15
N THR A 220 -27.32 0.83 1.96
CA THR A 220 -28.78 0.81 1.72
C THR A 220 -29.43 -0.56 2.01
N ARG A 221 -28.78 -1.41 2.81
CA ARG A 221 -29.39 -2.58 3.48
C ARG A 221 -29.55 -2.29 4.98
N LEU A 222 -30.38 -1.31 5.33
CA LEU A 222 -31.18 -1.45 6.56
C LEU A 222 -32.38 -2.33 6.18
N PRO A 223 -32.64 -3.44 6.88
CA PRO A 223 -33.77 -4.30 6.60
C PRO A 223 -35.07 -3.51 6.77
N ALA A 224 -35.95 -3.60 5.77
CA ALA A 224 -37.29 -3.01 5.78
C ALA A 224 -38.31 -3.83 6.60
N ASP A 225 -37.85 -4.78 7.42
CA ASP A 225 -38.70 -5.79 8.09
C ASP A 225 -38.65 -5.72 9.63
N GLU A 226 -38.56 -4.52 10.20
CA GLU A 226 -38.92 -4.24 11.62
C GLU A 226 -39.91 -3.08 11.71
N ALA A 227 -40.98 -3.15 10.91
CA ALA A 227 -42.19 -2.38 11.13
C ALA A 227 -43.40 -3.29 10.94
N LEU A 228 -43.68 -4.08 11.98
CA LEU A 228 -45.01 -4.47 12.46
C LEU A 228 -44.88 -5.25 13.78
#